data_AF-A0AA51L395-F1
#
_entry.id   AF-A0AA51L395-F1
#
_cell.length_a   1.000
_cell.length_b   1.000
_cell.length_c   1.000
_cell.angle_alpha   90.00
_cell.angle_beta   90.00
_cell.angle_gamma   90.00
#
_symmetry.space_group_name_H-M   'P 1'
#
loop_
_entity.id
_entity.type
_entity.pdbx_description
1 polymer ?
#
loop_
_entity_poly.entity_id
_entity_poly.type
_entity_poly.pdbx_seq_one_letter_code
_entity_poly.pdbx_strand_id
1 'polypeptide(L)'
;MVNHQKKFLILAGEGEITKTKVIVQPLSPDGRAENFFNFDSTGSDGNGDGVVPIESAAIYKDTILTLAVKKKWTDLEMHPLFMNDGRVQTLITRFFSDTVTDFPKGSPWWSVLDGSIRQVK
;
A
#
# COMPACT_ATOMS: atom_id res chain seq x y z
N MET A 1 -25.92 -4.20 21.83
CA MET A 1 -25.27 -5.40 21.28
C MET A 1 -24.02 -4.95 20.55
N VAL A 2 -22.84 -5.31 21.04
CA VAL A 2 -21.55 -4.91 20.43
C VAL A 2 -21.35 -5.74 19.17
N ASN A 3 -21.33 -5.09 17.99
CA ASN A 3 -21.20 -5.76 16.70
C ASN A 3 -19.75 -6.25 16.50
N HIS A 4 -19.50 -7.54 16.73
CA HIS A 4 -18.16 -8.18 16.68
C HIS A 4 -17.63 -8.45 15.26
N GLN A 5 -18.02 -7.66 14.25
CA GLN A 5 -17.48 -7.82 12.89
C GLN A 5 -16.53 -6.70 12.51
N LYS A 6 -15.37 -6.65 13.17
CA LYS A 6 -14.15 -6.07 12.62
C LYS A 6 -13.09 -7.16 12.55
N LYS A 7 -13.06 -7.92 11.46
CA LYS A 7 -12.16 -9.10 11.38
C LYS A 7 -10.80 -8.75 10.78
N PHE A 8 -10.75 -7.93 9.73
CA PHE A 8 -9.51 -7.57 9.06
C PHE A 8 -9.59 -6.16 8.45
N LEU A 9 -8.45 -5.47 8.45
CA LEU A 9 -8.19 -4.22 7.75
C LEU A 9 -6.85 -4.38 7.03
N ILE A 10 -6.81 -4.02 5.76
CA ILE A 10 -5.55 -3.96 5.00
C ILE A 10 -5.18 -2.50 4.81
N LEU A 11 -3.97 -2.13 5.21
CA LEU A 11 -3.36 -0.85 4.95
C LEU A 11 -2.19 -1.08 3.99
N ALA A 12 -2.23 -0.46 2.82
CA ALA A 12 -1.22 -0.60 1.79
C ALA A 12 -0.57 0.76 1.52
N GLY A 13 0.74 0.81 1.34
CA GLY A 13 1.40 2.01 0.85
C GLY A 13 1.22 2.18 -0.65
N GLU A 14 1.07 3.43 -1.09
CA GLU A 14 1.06 3.80 -2.50
C GLU A 14 1.81 5.10 -2.75
N GLY A 15 2.21 5.34 -4.00
CA GLY A 15 2.87 6.56 -4.44
C GLY A 15 4.39 6.48 -4.46
N GLU A 16 4.96 5.33 -4.11
CA GLU A 16 6.40 5.06 -4.27
C GLU A 16 6.67 4.16 -5.48
N ILE A 17 7.71 4.49 -6.24
CA ILE A 17 8.19 3.68 -7.35
C ILE A 17 8.62 2.32 -6.82
N THR A 18 7.98 1.26 -7.29
CA THR A 18 8.18 -0.09 -6.80
C THR A 18 8.44 -1.05 -7.95
N LYS A 19 9.46 -1.92 -7.81
CA LYS A 19 9.75 -2.92 -8.84
C LYS A 19 8.65 -3.98 -8.87
N THR A 20 8.02 -4.18 -10.03
CA THR A 20 6.90 -5.11 -10.25
C THR A 20 7.30 -6.35 -11.05
N LYS A 21 8.40 -6.27 -11.81
CA LYS A 21 8.94 -7.38 -12.59
C LYS A 21 10.45 -7.25 -12.77
N VAL A 22 11.11 -8.38 -12.99
CA VAL A 22 12.52 -8.46 -13.36
C VAL A 22 12.61 -9.30 -14.62
N ILE A 23 13.36 -8.83 -15.62
CA ILE A 23 13.60 -9.58 -16.84
C ILE A 23 14.95 -10.29 -16.69
N VAL A 24 14.94 -11.62 -16.77
CA VAL A 24 16.17 -12.40 -16.83
C VAL A 24 16.60 -12.51 -18.27
N GLN A 25 17.77 -11.95 -18.58
CA GLN A 25 18.39 -12.02 -19.90
C GLN A 25 19.43 -13.15 -19.92
N PRO A 26 19.63 -13.84 -21.05
CA PRO A 26 20.64 -14.89 -21.13
C PRO A 26 22.06 -14.39 -20.81
N LEU A 27 22.37 -13.13 -21.15
CA LEU A 27 23.68 -12.51 -20.98
C LEU A 27 23.54 -11.04 -20.57
N SER A 28 24.50 -10.51 -19.81
CA SER A 28 24.57 -9.10 -19.43
C SER A 28 24.93 -8.19 -20.62
N PRO A 29 24.65 -6.86 -20.55
CA PRO A 29 24.99 -5.93 -21.62
C PRO A 29 26.49 -5.87 -21.99
N ASP A 30 27.37 -6.17 -21.03
CA ASP A 30 28.83 -6.25 -21.22
C ASP A 30 29.32 -7.68 -21.54
N GLY A 31 28.42 -8.65 -21.59
CA GLY A 31 28.68 -10.04 -21.95
C GLY A 31 29.38 -10.89 -20.87
N ARG A 32 29.54 -10.39 -19.64
CA ARG A 32 30.33 -11.05 -18.59
C ARG A 32 29.53 -11.95 -17.66
N ALA A 33 28.22 -11.77 -17.57
CA ALA A 33 27.35 -12.53 -16.69
C ALA A 33 26.25 -13.25 -17.49
N GLU A 34 26.10 -14.55 -17.25
CA GLU A 34 24.96 -15.32 -17.71
C GLU A 34 23.77 -15.15 -16.76
N ASN A 35 22.54 -15.35 -17.27
CA ASN A 35 21.30 -15.19 -16.50
C ASN A 35 21.21 -13.81 -15.82
N PHE A 36 21.49 -12.75 -16.56
CA PHE A 36 21.51 -11.39 -16.07
C PHE A 36 20.12 -10.91 -15.65
N PHE A 37 19.96 -10.58 -14.37
CA PHE A 37 18.74 -10.02 -13.82
C PHE A 37 18.69 -8.52 -14.10
N ASN A 38 17.87 -8.12 -15.09
CA ASN A 38 17.67 -6.73 -15.44
C ASN A 38 16.50 -6.12 -14.65
N PHE A 39 16.82 -5.36 -13.62
CA PHE A 39 15.87 -4.64 -12.77
C PHE A 39 15.37 -3.33 -13.40
N ASP A 40 16.05 -2.81 -14.42
CA ASP A 40 15.80 -1.49 -15.03
C ASP A 40 15.15 -1.59 -16.41
N SER A 41 14.58 -2.76 -16.72
CA SER A 41 13.83 -2.97 -17.95
C SER A 41 12.58 -2.07 -18.04
N THR A 42 12.17 -1.71 -19.26
CA THR A 42 10.99 -0.85 -19.46
C THR A 42 9.73 -1.45 -18.81
N GLY A 43 9.07 -0.64 -17.99
CA GLY A 43 7.90 -1.04 -17.23
C GLY A 43 8.20 -2.06 -16.12
N SER A 44 9.43 -2.11 -15.61
CA SER A 44 9.75 -2.82 -14.36
C SER A 44 9.27 -2.07 -13.13
N ASP A 45 9.00 -0.78 -13.25
CA ASP A 45 8.50 0.08 -12.19
C ASP A 45 6.97 0.19 -12.23
N GLY A 46 6.37 0.21 -11.05
CA GLY A 46 4.95 0.42 -10.83
C GLY A 46 4.68 1.16 -9.52
N ASN A 47 3.42 1.21 -9.12
CA ASN A 47 2.99 1.88 -7.90
C ASN A 47 3.05 0.94 -6.70
N GLY A 48 3.50 1.42 -5.55
CA GLY A 48 3.54 0.65 -4.30
C GLY A 48 4.16 1.45 -3.17
N ASP A 49 4.82 0.75 -2.25
CA ASP A 49 5.48 1.33 -1.07
C ASP A 49 7.03 1.35 -1.18
N GLY A 50 7.58 1.08 -2.36
CA GLY A 50 9.01 0.98 -2.64
C GLY A 50 9.53 -0.47 -2.62
N VAL A 51 8.75 -1.41 -2.07
CA VAL A 51 9.11 -2.83 -1.99
C VAL A 51 7.99 -3.73 -2.50
N VAL A 52 6.75 -3.48 -2.05
CA VAL A 52 5.57 -4.27 -2.36
C VAL A 52 4.67 -3.50 -3.33
N PRO A 53 4.40 -4.06 -4.53
CA PRO A 53 3.46 -3.46 -5.47
C PRO A 53 2.05 -3.36 -4.87
N ILE A 54 1.33 -2.27 -5.20
CA ILE A 54 -0.03 -2.05 -4.69
C ILE A 54 -0.99 -3.18 -5.11
N GLU A 55 -0.78 -3.77 -6.28
CA GLU A 55 -1.56 -4.90 -6.79
C GLU A 55 -1.41 -6.14 -5.90
N SER A 56 -0.22 -6.34 -5.34
CA SER A 56 0.06 -7.43 -4.40
C SER A 56 -0.60 -7.16 -3.05
N ALA A 57 -0.42 -5.96 -2.51
CA ALA A 57 -0.99 -5.57 -1.22
C ALA A 57 -2.53 -5.52 -1.23
N ALA A 58 -3.13 -5.27 -2.39
CA ALA A 58 -4.58 -5.12 -2.56
C ALA A 58 -5.29 -6.37 -3.11
N ILE A 59 -4.66 -7.54 -3.07
CA ILE A 59 -5.23 -8.79 -3.63
C ILE A 59 -6.61 -9.16 -3.03
N TYR A 60 -6.88 -8.75 -1.79
CA TYR A 60 -8.15 -9.03 -1.09
C TYR A 60 -9.13 -7.84 -1.06
N LYS A 61 -8.89 -6.79 -1.85
CA LYS A 61 -9.68 -5.54 -1.82
C LYS A 61 -11.18 -5.71 -2.00
N ASP A 62 -11.62 -6.74 -2.71
CA ASP A 62 -13.03 -7.02 -2.99
C ASP A 62 -13.76 -7.62 -1.78
N THR A 63 -13.03 -8.13 -0.80
CA THR A 63 -13.59 -8.87 0.36
C THR A 63 -13.19 -8.28 1.71
N ILE A 64 -12.04 -7.61 1.79
CA ILE A 64 -11.53 -6.97 3.00
C ILE A 64 -11.35 -5.48 2.72
N LEU A 65 -11.81 -4.64 3.65
CA LEU A 65 -11.58 -3.19 3.58
C LEU A 65 -10.07 -2.94 3.43
N THR A 66 -9.71 -2.43 2.26
CA THR A 66 -8.32 -2.17 1.87
C THR A 66 -8.16 -0.68 1.61
N LEU A 67 -7.28 -0.05 2.36
CA LEU A 67 -6.99 1.37 2.27
C LEU A 67 -5.57 1.57 1.76
N ALA A 68 -5.44 2.33 0.68
CA ALA A 68 -4.15 2.82 0.23
C ALA A 68 -3.83 4.13 0.94
N VAL A 69 -2.65 4.21 1.54
CA VAL A 69 -2.09 5.41 2.18
C VAL A 69 -1.04 5.94 1.22
N LYS A 70 -1.11 7.22 0.83
CA LYS A 70 -0.15 7.83 -0.12
C LYS A 70 1.15 8.22 0.57
N LYS A 71 2.30 7.95 -0.03
CA LYS A 71 3.63 8.44 0.38
C LYS A 71 3.60 9.96 0.54
N LYS A 72 4.18 10.49 1.62
CA LYS A 72 4.40 11.94 1.72
C LYS A 72 5.64 12.31 0.92
N TRP A 73 5.63 13.49 0.32
CA TRP A 73 6.80 14.02 -0.39
C TRP A 73 8.04 14.15 0.51
N THR A 74 7.87 14.21 1.84
CA THR A 74 8.94 14.26 2.83
C THR A 74 9.53 12.90 3.20
N ASP A 75 8.85 11.80 2.85
CA ASP A 75 9.27 10.47 3.28
C ASP A 75 10.44 10.02 2.41
N LEU A 76 11.58 9.73 3.04
CA LEU A 76 12.76 9.16 2.36
C LEU A 76 12.40 7.80 1.76
N GLU A 77 11.90 6.89 2.59
CA GLU A 77 11.44 5.55 2.21
C GLU A 77 10.13 5.22 2.92
N MET A 78 9.15 4.69 2.19
CA MET A 78 7.83 4.40 2.74
C MET A 78 7.78 3.04 3.42
N HIS A 79 8.18 1.96 2.76
CA HIS A 79 8.04 0.60 3.29
C HIS A 79 8.63 0.40 4.71
N PRO A 80 9.90 0.73 4.98
CA PRO A 80 10.48 0.51 6.32
C PRO A 80 9.91 1.43 7.39
N LEU A 81 9.35 2.58 7.00
CA LEU A 81 8.83 3.59 7.91
C LEU A 81 7.29 3.62 7.96
N PHE A 82 6.62 2.69 7.29
CA PHE A 82 5.17 2.72 7.11
C PHE A 82 4.42 2.78 8.45
N MET A 83 4.89 2.04 9.45
CA MET A 83 4.31 2.01 10.80
C MET A 83 4.61 3.26 11.64
N ASN A 84 5.56 4.10 11.22
CA ASN A 84 5.86 5.38 11.86
C ASN A 84 4.96 6.50 11.35
N ASP A 85 4.18 6.27 10.30
CA ASP A 85 3.24 7.27 9.80
C ASP A 85 2.06 7.43 10.78
N GLY A 86 1.91 8.63 11.33
CA GLY A 86 0.79 8.98 12.20
C GLY A 86 -0.59 8.72 11.57
N ARG A 87 -0.73 8.74 10.24
CA ARG A 87 -1.97 8.37 9.53
C ARG A 87 -2.26 6.88 9.68
N VAL A 88 -1.25 6.03 9.49
CA VAL A 88 -1.35 4.57 9.68
C VAL A 88 -1.71 4.26 11.13
N GLN A 89 -1.00 4.86 12.09
CA GLN A 89 -1.28 4.69 13.51
C GLN A 89 -2.70 5.15 13.90
N THR A 90 -3.16 6.26 13.32
CA THR A 90 -4.53 6.78 13.52
C THR A 90 -5.57 5.82 12.95
N LEU A 91 -5.36 5.27 11.75
CA LEU A 91 -6.27 4.28 11.15
C LEU A 91 -6.37 3.01 12.00
N ILE A 92 -5.24 2.50 12.49
CA ILE A 92 -5.19 1.34 13.39
C ILE A 92 -5.98 1.63 14.68
N THR A 93 -5.73 2.79 15.30
CA THR A 93 -6.41 3.19 16.53
C THR A 93 -7.93 3.32 16.33
N ARG A 94 -8.35 3.94 15.23
CA ARG A 94 -9.76 4.05 14.86
C ARG A 94 -10.35 2.68 14.61
N PHE A 95 -9.67 1.81 13.86
CA PHE A 95 -10.14 0.45 13.58
C PHE A 95 -10.43 -0.34 14.86
N PHE A 96 -9.65 -0.17 15.92
CA PHE A 96 -9.91 -0.83 17.20
C PHE A 96 -10.87 -0.08 18.14
N SER A 97 -11.21 1.18 17.87
CA SER A 97 -12.17 1.92 18.70
C SER A 97 -13.62 1.47 18.48
N ASP A 98 -14.38 1.32 19.55
CA ASP A 98 -15.81 0.94 19.52
C ASP A 98 -16.72 2.00 18.85
N THR A 99 -16.17 3.19 18.59
CA THR A 99 -16.85 4.35 17.99
C THR A 99 -17.00 4.29 16.47
N VAL A 100 -16.48 3.26 15.80
CA VAL A 100 -16.58 3.11 14.33
C VAL A 100 -17.97 2.61 13.89
N THR A 101 -18.85 2.31 14.83
CA THR A 101 -20.23 1.92 14.51
C THR A 101 -21.03 3.15 14.07
N ASP A 102 -21.55 3.06 12.85
CA ASP A 102 -22.62 3.88 12.26
C ASP A 102 -22.27 5.31 11.79
N PHE A 103 -22.00 5.45 10.48
CA PHE A 103 -22.16 6.72 9.77
C PHE A 103 -23.30 6.60 8.74
N PRO A 104 -24.55 6.95 9.09
CA PRO A 104 -25.66 6.87 8.14
C PRO A 104 -25.64 7.98 7.08
N LYS A 105 -24.88 9.08 7.27
CA LYS A 105 -24.88 10.28 6.40
C LYS A 105 -23.56 11.07 6.32
N GLY A 106 -22.40 10.47 6.62
CA GLY A 106 -21.10 11.16 6.67
C GLY A 106 -19.99 10.48 5.88
N SER A 107 -18.81 11.11 5.82
CA SER A 107 -17.61 10.50 5.23
C SER A 107 -17.18 9.25 6.00
N PRO A 108 -16.57 8.23 5.35
CA PRO A 108 -16.10 7.02 6.04
C PRO A 108 -15.17 7.35 7.21
N TRP A 109 -15.19 6.53 8.28
CA TRP A 109 -14.35 6.73 9.48
C TRP A 109 -12.84 6.82 9.18
N TRP A 110 -12.42 6.17 8.10
CA TRP A 110 -11.04 6.13 7.62
C TRP A 110 -10.70 7.31 6.69
N SER A 111 -11.68 8.13 6.31
CA SER A 111 -11.45 9.26 5.41
C SER A 111 -10.63 10.36 6.07
N VAL A 112 -9.86 11.06 5.23
CA VAL A 112 -9.06 12.23 5.56
C VAL A 112 -9.29 13.31 4.50
N LEU A 113 -9.24 14.58 4.91
CA LEU A 113 -9.62 15.72 4.06
C LEU A 113 -8.67 15.95 2.88
N ASP A 114 -7.40 15.57 3.02
CA ASP A 114 -6.35 15.79 2.02
C ASP A 114 -6.31 14.71 0.93
N GLY A 115 -7.20 13.71 0.99
CA GLY A 115 -7.24 12.61 0.02
C GLY A 115 -5.98 11.74 0.04
N SER A 116 -5.23 11.77 1.14
CA SER A 116 -4.01 10.98 1.31
C SER A 116 -4.27 9.53 1.72
N ILE A 117 -5.54 9.19 1.95
CA ILE A 117 -6.03 7.83 2.12
C ILE A 117 -7.20 7.62 1.16
N ARG A 118 -7.20 6.50 0.43
CA ARG A 118 -8.32 6.08 -0.41
C ARG A 118 -8.64 4.61 -0.20
N GLN A 119 -9.90 4.22 -0.36
CA GLN A 119 -10.23 2.81 -0.49
C GLN A 119 -9.77 2.29 -1.86
N VAL A 120 -9.14 1.13 -1.88
CA VAL A 120 -8.86 0.40 -3.12
C VAL A 120 -10.11 -0.37 -3.51
N LYS A 121 -10.56 -0.20 -4.75
CA LYS A 121 -11.66 -0.94 -5.38
C LYS A 121 -11.10 -1.76 -6.54
#